data_AF-A0A7C1UE88-F1
#
_entry.id   AF-A0A7C1UE88-F1
#
_cell.length_a   1.000
_cell.length_b   1.000
_cell.length_c   1.000
_cell.angle_alpha   90.00
_cell.angle_beta   90.00
_cell.angle_gamma   90.00
#
_symmetry.space_group_name_H-M   'P 1'
#
loop_
_entity.id
_entity.type
_entity.pdbx_description
1 polymer ?
#
loop_
_entity_poly.entity_id
_entity_poly.type
_entity_poly.pdbx_seq_one_letter_code
_entity_poly.pdbx_strand_id
1 'polypeptide(L)'
;MDAVHRLTTDPGRLTRSWYDELTGAGLPPTHYVEILGVVTTMAAIDGFHLALGMELEPLPEIIEGEPARIRPEGAEVTFAWVPTTGRHSVVNVMSLVPAEVEAFLDLHGAHYLSIAEMGDMTVEKGLTRPQMELVAGRVSSVNECFY
;
A
#
# COMPACT_ATOMS: atom_id res chain seq x y z
N MET A 1 16.68 9.07 -3.84
CA MET A 1 16.60 9.53 -2.45
C MET A 1 15.35 10.35 -2.13
N ASP A 2 14.79 11.11 -3.08
CA ASP A 2 13.58 11.96 -2.84
C ASP A 2 12.26 11.15 -2.75
N ALA A 3 12.11 10.05 -3.50
CA ALA A 3 10.84 9.29 -3.55
C ALA A 3 10.41 8.67 -2.21
N VAL A 4 11.30 7.87 -1.58
CA VAL A 4 11.04 7.24 -0.28
C VAL A 4 10.69 8.30 0.77
N HIS A 5 11.49 9.37 0.87
CA HIS A 5 11.27 10.43 1.84
C HIS A 5 9.88 11.05 1.69
N ARG A 6 9.50 11.49 0.47
CA ARG A 6 8.19 12.13 0.24
C ARG A 6 7.01 11.18 0.43
N LEU A 7 7.17 9.91 0.04
CA LEU A 7 6.14 8.88 0.28
C LEU A 7 5.90 8.69 1.78
N THR A 8 6.94 8.76 2.60
CA THR A 8 6.83 8.64 4.06
C THR A 8 6.30 9.90 4.73
N THR A 9 6.74 11.10 4.31
CA THR A 9 6.48 12.34 5.07
C THR A 9 5.35 13.21 4.51
N ASP A 10 5.10 13.15 3.20
CA ASP A 10 4.21 14.07 2.49
C ASP A 10 3.29 13.37 1.45
N PRO A 11 2.70 12.19 1.74
CA PRO A 11 1.91 11.45 0.73
C PRO A 11 0.70 12.23 0.20
N GLY A 12 0.04 13.04 1.04
CA GLY A 12 -1.09 13.88 0.64
C GLY A 12 -0.74 15.06 -0.27
N ARG A 13 0.56 15.36 -0.44
CA ARG A 13 1.06 16.48 -1.27
C ARG A 13 1.71 16.03 -2.57
N LEU A 14 1.70 14.73 -2.85
CA LEU A 14 2.23 14.20 -4.10
C LEU A 14 1.39 14.72 -5.27
N THR A 15 2.05 15.01 -6.38
CA THR A 15 1.41 15.50 -7.59
C THR A 15 1.81 14.64 -8.78
N ARG A 16 0.97 14.67 -9.83
CA ARG A 16 1.31 14.05 -11.10
C ARG A 16 2.61 14.61 -11.68
N SER A 17 2.85 15.92 -11.57
CA SER A 17 4.08 16.53 -12.11
C SER A 17 5.34 15.98 -11.44
N TRP A 18 5.30 15.75 -10.13
CA TRP A 18 6.41 15.12 -9.41
C TRP A 18 6.64 13.67 -9.85
N TYR A 19 5.57 12.89 -10.05
CA TYR A 19 5.70 11.54 -10.60
C TYR A 19 6.27 11.56 -12.03
N ASP A 20 5.81 12.48 -12.88
CA ASP A 20 6.31 12.65 -14.24
C ASP A 20 7.79 13.08 -14.25
N GLU A 21 8.24 13.90 -13.29
CA GLU A 21 9.66 14.25 -13.08
C GLU A 21 10.51 13.03 -12.72
N LEU A 22 10.03 12.18 -11.80
CA LEU A 22 10.73 10.94 -11.41
C LEU A 22 10.91 10.01 -12.60
N THR A 23 9.85 9.80 -13.38
CA THR A 23 9.89 8.93 -14.56
C THR A 23 10.74 9.54 -15.69
N GLY A 24 10.67 10.86 -15.88
CA GLY A 24 11.54 11.60 -16.79
C GLY A 24 13.02 11.55 -16.42
N ALA A 25 13.34 11.41 -15.13
CA ALA A 25 14.69 11.17 -14.62
C ALA A 25 15.15 9.70 -14.73
N GLY A 26 14.33 8.82 -15.32
CA GLY A 26 14.69 7.43 -15.62
C GLY A 26 14.21 6.41 -14.59
N LEU A 27 13.38 6.79 -13.60
CA LEU A 27 12.75 5.81 -12.70
C LEU A 27 11.60 5.09 -13.43
N PRO A 28 11.68 3.77 -13.68
CA PRO A 28 10.58 3.08 -14.35
C PRO A 28 9.33 3.06 -13.44
N PRO A 29 8.11 3.15 -14.01
CA PRO A 29 6.86 3.06 -13.24
C PRO A 29 6.77 1.81 -12.35
N THR A 30 7.32 0.67 -12.80
CA THR A 30 7.37 -0.56 -12.00
C THR A 30 8.19 -0.37 -10.72
N HIS A 31 9.35 0.28 -10.80
CA HIS A 31 10.23 0.52 -9.65
C HIS A 31 9.63 1.56 -8.70
N TYR A 32 8.90 2.55 -9.24
CA TYR A 32 8.13 3.46 -8.39
C TYR A 32 7.06 2.71 -7.57
N VAL A 33 6.34 1.76 -8.20
CA VAL A 33 5.33 0.95 -7.51
C VAL A 33 5.95 0.01 -6.48
N GLU A 34 7.10 -0.61 -6.77
CA GLU A 34 7.85 -1.41 -5.78
C GLU A 34 8.27 -0.54 -4.57
N ILE A 35 8.81 0.67 -4.81
CA ILE A 35 9.16 1.60 -3.72
C ILE A 35 7.92 1.97 -2.89
N LEU A 36 6.80 2.28 -3.55
CA LEU A 36 5.54 2.60 -2.90
C LEU A 36 5.05 1.44 -2.01
N GLY A 37 5.09 0.21 -2.53
CA GLY A 37 4.65 -0.97 -1.80
C GLY A 37 5.50 -1.28 -0.57
N VAL A 38 6.83 -1.21 -0.69
CA VAL A 38 7.75 -1.36 0.45
C VAL A 38 7.52 -0.29 1.51
N VAL A 39 7.49 1.00 1.11
CA VAL A 39 7.30 2.10 2.06
C VAL A 39 5.95 2.01 2.77
N THR A 40 4.88 1.67 2.05
CA THR A 40 3.54 1.54 2.62
C THR A 40 3.45 0.36 3.58
N THR A 41 4.05 -0.77 3.22
CA THR A 41 4.12 -1.96 4.08
C THR A 41 4.83 -1.66 5.39
N MET A 42 6.01 -1.04 5.32
CA MET A 42 6.76 -0.64 6.52
C MET A 42 5.98 0.35 7.38
N ALA A 43 5.40 1.39 6.77
CA ALA A 43 4.61 2.38 7.51
C ALA A 43 3.40 1.76 8.22
N ALA A 44 2.73 0.78 7.60
CA ALA A 44 1.61 0.08 8.21
C ALA A 44 2.04 -0.82 9.37
N ILE A 45 3.14 -1.58 9.23
CA ILE A 45 3.69 -2.44 10.30
C ILE A 45 4.18 -1.59 11.47
N ASP A 46 5.02 -0.59 11.21
CA ASP A 46 5.59 0.28 12.24
C ASP A 46 4.49 1.08 12.94
N GLY A 47 3.55 1.64 12.17
CA GLY A 47 2.42 2.38 12.73
C GLY A 47 1.56 1.52 13.66
N PHE A 48 1.35 0.25 13.32
CA PHE A 48 0.63 -0.70 14.16
C PHE A 48 1.39 -1.01 15.46
N HIS A 49 2.69 -1.28 15.38
CA HIS A 49 3.53 -1.55 16.56
C HIS A 49 3.58 -0.33 17.49
N LEU A 50 3.81 0.86 16.94
CA LEU A 50 3.83 2.11 17.70
C LEU A 50 2.49 2.39 18.39
N ALA A 51 1.36 2.14 17.70
CA ALA A 51 0.03 2.32 18.28
C ALA A 51 -0.24 1.38 19.47
N LEU A 52 0.37 0.20 19.47
CA LEU A 52 0.29 -0.78 20.56
C LEU A 52 1.37 -0.62 21.63
N GLY A 53 2.32 0.31 21.45
CA GLY A 53 3.46 0.47 22.36
C GLY A 53 4.44 -0.70 22.32
N MET A 54 4.50 -1.42 21.20
CA MET A 54 5.43 -2.52 20.96
C MET A 54 6.76 -2.01 20.40
N GLU A 55 7.82 -2.82 20.52
CA GLU A 55 9.06 -2.57 19.78
C GLU A 55 8.81 -2.71 18.26
N LEU A 56 9.55 -1.96 17.45
CA LEU A 56 9.44 -2.06 15.99
C LEU A 56 9.93 -3.42 15.51
N GLU A 57 9.25 -3.96 14.50
CA GLU A 57 9.64 -5.23 13.87
C GLU A 57 11.00 -5.05 13.16
N PRO A 58 12.00 -5.91 13.43
CA PRO A 58 13.26 -5.85 12.70
C PRO A 58 13.03 -6.15 11.22
N LEU A 59 13.87 -5.57 10.35
CA LEU A 59 13.86 -5.92 8.93
C LEU A 59 14.16 -7.42 8.75
N PRO A 60 13.50 -8.08 7.78
CA PRO A 60 13.75 -9.49 7.51
C PRO A 60 15.20 -9.71 7.09
N GLU A 61 15.70 -10.94 7.31
CA GLU A 61 17.01 -11.33 6.80
C GLU A 61 17.05 -11.23 5.28
N ILE A 62 18.18 -10.76 4.75
CA ILE A 62 18.39 -10.66 3.31
C ILE A 62 18.48 -12.08 2.75
N ILE A 63 17.61 -12.40 1.80
CA ILE A 63 17.63 -13.67 1.07
C ILE A 63 18.23 -13.41 -0.31
N GLU A 64 19.21 -14.21 -0.72
CA GLU A 64 19.75 -14.16 -2.08
C GLU A 64 18.67 -14.55 -3.11
N GLY A 65 18.59 -13.79 -4.20
CA GLY A 65 17.67 -14.07 -5.28
C GLY A 65 17.70 -13.00 -6.37
N GLU A 66 17.09 -13.33 -7.51
CA GLU A 66 16.85 -12.37 -8.59
C GLU A 66 15.42 -11.79 -8.46
N PRO A 67 15.22 -10.49 -8.75
CA PRO A 67 13.89 -9.92 -8.78
C PRO A 67 13.05 -10.64 -9.84
N ALA A 68 11.78 -10.92 -9.53
CA ALA A 68 10.89 -11.66 -10.42
C ALA A 68 10.66 -10.96 -11.76
N ARG A 69 10.73 -9.61 -11.78
CA ARG A 69 10.55 -8.75 -12.96
C ARG A 69 9.23 -9.06 -13.71
N ILE A 70 8.19 -9.43 -12.97
CA ILE A 70 6.87 -9.71 -13.51
C ILE A 70 6.12 -8.40 -13.70
N ARG A 71 5.69 -8.15 -14.93
CA ARG A 71 4.76 -7.09 -15.27
C ARG A 71 3.49 -7.73 -15.86
N PRO A 72 2.29 -7.40 -15.36
CA PRO A 72 1.07 -8.02 -15.84
C PRO A 72 0.66 -7.46 -17.20
N GLU A 73 0.01 -8.30 -17.99
CA GLU A 73 -0.59 -7.90 -19.25
C GLU A 73 -1.80 -6.98 -19.02
N GLY A 74 -2.03 -6.06 -19.94
CA GLY A 74 -3.19 -5.16 -19.90
C GLY A 74 -3.14 -4.06 -18.84
N ALA A 75 -2.00 -3.84 -18.17
CA ALA A 75 -1.83 -2.71 -17.26
C ALA A 75 -1.78 -1.39 -18.05
N GLU A 76 -2.71 -0.48 -17.76
CA GLU A 76 -2.88 0.79 -18.47
C GLU A 76 -3.13 1.96 -17.52
N VAL A 77 -2.74 3.17 -17.96
CA VAL A 77 -3.00 4.40 -17.23
C VAL A 77 -4.43 4.85 -17.53
N THR A 78 -5.32 4.66 -16.56
CA THR A 78 -6.74 5.06 -16.68
C THR A 78 -7.04 6.22 -15.74
N PHE A 79 -7.16 5.93 -14.44
CA PHE A 79 -7.51 6.91 -13.39
C PHE A 79 -6.32 7.27 -12.49
N ALA A 80 -5.37 6.35 -12.29
CA ALA A 80 -4.15 6.57 -11.52
C ALA A 80 -3.03 7.18 -12.39
N TRP A 81 -1.93 7.62 -11.77
CA TRP A 81 -0.74 8.08 -12.51
C TRP A 81 0.11 6.93 -13.04
N VAL A 82 0.11 5.82 -12.31
CA VAL A 82 0.76 4.57 -12.71
C VAL A 82 -0.22 3.67 -13.47
N PRO A 83 0.26 2.85 -14.42
CA PRO A 83 -0.58 1.84 -15.05
C PRO A 83 -1.13 0.84 -14.01
N THR A 84 -2.39 0.46 -14.12
CA THR A 84 -3.03 -0.54 -13.25
C THR A 84 -3.82 -1.54 -14.09
N THR A 85 -4.05 -2.74 -13.58
CA THR A 85 -4.94 -3.73 -14.18
C THR A 85 -6.34 -3.65 -13.56
N GLY A 86 -7.33 -4.11 -14.31
CA GLY A 86 -8.71 -4.24 -13.83
C GLY A 86 -9.39 -2.90 -13.54
N ARG A 87 -10.44 -2.96 -12.69
CA ARG A 87 -11.23 -1.78 -12.33
C ARG A 87 -10.46 -0.92 -11.33
N HIS A 88 -10.57 0.40 -11.45
CA HIS A 88 -10.07 1.32 -10.44
C HIS A 88 -10.69 1.02 -9.07
N SER A 89 -9.82 0.62 -8.13
CA SER A 89 -10.13 0.28 -6.75
C SER A 89 -8.82 0.33 -5.94
N VAL A 90 -8.95 0.44 -4.62
CA VAL A 90 -7.82 0.41 -3.67
C VAL A 90 -6.99 -0.86 -3.83
N VAL A 91 -7.65 -1.99 -4.05
CA VAL A 91 -6.99 -3.29 -4.22
C VAL A 91 -6.06 -3.31 -5.44
N ASN A 92 -6.38 -2.52 -6.47
CA ASN A 92 -5.64 -2.53 -7.73
C ASN A 92 -4.61 -1.39 -7.86
N VAL A 93 -4.43 -0.53 -6.86
CA VAL A 93 -3.58 0.67 -6.99
C VAL A 93 -2.10 0.37 -7.22
N MET A 94 -1.64 -0.83 -6.83
CA MET A 94 -0.26 -1.30 -7.05
C MET A 94 -0.18 -2.46 -8.05
N SER A 95 -1.26 -2.71 -8.79
CA SER A 95 -1.36 -3.86 -9.70
C SER A 95 -0.41 -3.86 -10.90
N LEU A 96 0.41 -2.81 -11.08
CA LEU A 96 1.55 -2.86 -12.01
C LEU A 96 2.60 -3.89 -11.60
N VAL A 97 2.70 -4.18 -10.30
CA VAL A 97 3.64 -5.12 -9.71
C VAL A 97 2.81 -6.11 -8.88
N PRO A 98 2.51 -7.32 -9.41
CA PRO A 98 1.55 -8.23 -8.78
C PRO A 98 1.91 -8.60 -7.33
N ALA A 99 3.21 -8.76 -7.05
CA ALA A 99 3.72 -9.06 -5.72
C ALA A 99 3.33 -7.98 -4.67
N GLU A 100 3.22 -6.71 -5.08
CA GLU A 100 2.81 -5.63 -4.16
C GLU A 100 1.31 -5.69 -3.83
N VAL A 101 0.48 -6.20 -4.74
CA VAL A 101 -0.94 -6.46 -4.45
C VAL A 101 -1.08 -7.62 -3.48
N GLU A 102 -0.32 -8.69 -3.68
CA GLU A 102 -0.28 -9.85 -2.77
C GLU A 102 0.12 -9.41 -1.36
N ALA A 103 1.25 -8.70 -1.23
CA ALA A 103 1.72 -8.17 0.05
C ALA A 103 0.71 -7.23 0.72
N PHE A 104 0.08 -6.33 -0.07
CA PHE A 104 -0.98 -5.46 0.43
C PHE A 104 -2.17 -6.24 0.99
N LEU A 105 -2.63 -7.28 0.27
CA LEU A 105 -3.79 -8.08 0.68
C LEU A 105 -3.50 -8.92 1.93
N ASP A 106 -2.31 -9.49 2.03
CA ASP A 106 -1.87 -10.25 3.21
C ASP A 106 -1.85 -9.34 4.45
N LEU A 107 -1.24 -8.16 4.33
CA LEU A 107 -1.16 -7.21 5.43
C LEU A 107 -2.53 -6.65 5.82
N HIS A 108 -3.36 -6.31 4.82
CA HIS A 108 -4.73 -5.83 5.04
C HIS A 108 -5.58 -6.88 5.77
N GLY A 109 -5.43 -8.17 5.42
CA GLY A 109 -6.11 -9.28 6.11
C GLY A 109 -5.69 -9.46 7.57
N ALA A 110 -4.40 -9.26 7.85
CA ALA A 110 -3.83 -9.36 9.19
C ALA A 110 -4.19 -8.17 10.09
N HIS A 111 -4.06 -6.94 9.58
CA HIS A 111 -4.30 -5.71 10.34
C HIS A 111 -5.78 -5.32 10.43
N TYR A 112 -6.60 -5.78 9.48
CA TYR A 112 -7.99 -5.37 9.36
C TYR A 112 -8.90 -6.55 8.98
N LEU A 113 -9.28 -6.68 7.71
CA LEU A 113 -10.19 -7.70 7.19
C LEU A 113 -9.62 -8.25 5.90
N SER A 114 -9.66 -9.56 5.67
CA SER A 114 -9.36 -10.07 4.32
C SER A 114 -10.46 -9.62 3.34
N ILE A 115 -10.18 -9.68 2.03
CA ILE A 115 -11.18 -9.34 1.01
C ILE A 115 -12.45 -10.21 1.14
N ALA A 116 -12.29 -11.47 1.55
CA ALA A 116 -13.42 -12.36 1.81
C ALA A 116 -14.28 -11.91 3.01
N GLU A 117 -13.66 -11.33 4.03
CA GLU A 117 -14.33 -10.85 5.25
C GLU A 117 -14.97 -9.47 5.08
N MET A 118 -14.54 -8.67 4.08
CA MET A 118 -15.06 -7.31 3.87
C MET A 118 -16.59 -7.26 3.77
N GLY A 119 -17.22 -8.28 3.17
CA GLY A 119 -18.68 -8.39 3.05
C GLY A 119 -19.40 -8.96 4.27
N ASP A 120 -18.67 -9.53 5.25
CA ASP A 120 -19.25 -10.11 6.45
C ASP A 120 -19.45 -9.04 7.54
N MET A 121 -20.69 -8.62 7.73
CA MET A 121 -21.03 -7.60 8.73
C MET A 121 -21.02 -8.12 10.17
N THR A 122 -20.77 -9.41 10.38
CA THR A 122 -20.76 -10.08 11.68
C THR A 122 -19.36 -10.51 12.15
N VAL A 123 -18.33 -10.34 11.32
CA VAL A 123 -16.94 -10.67 11.63
C VAL A 123 -16.46 -9.96 12.90
N GLU A 124 -15.71 -10.69 13.74
CA GLU A 124 -15.14 -10.20 14.99
C GLU A 124 -13.69 -10.67 15.12
N LYS A 125 -12.77 -9.73 15.37
CA LYS A 125 -11.32 -9.98 15.55
C LYS A 125 -10.79 -9.27 16.79
N GLY A 126 -11.32 -9.64 17.96
CA GLY A 126 -11.09 -8.90 19.22
C GLY A 126 -11.86 -7.58 19.32
N LEU A 127 -12.30 -7.03 18.18
CA LEU A 127 -13.25 -5.93 18.04
C LEU A 127 -14.43 -6.39 17.19
N THR A 128 -15.63 -5.92 17.52
CA THR A 128 -16.82 -6.11 16.67
C THR A 128 -16.67 -5.34 15.36
N ARG A 129 -17.39 -5.76 14.30
CA ARG A 129 -17.35 -5.06 13.00
C ARG A 129 -17.56 -3.55 13.10
N PRO A 130 -18.55 -3.00 13.83
CA PRO A 130 -18.69 -1.55 13.97
C PRO A 130 -17.51 -0.87 14.69
N GLN A 131 -16.88 -1.54 15.65
CA GLN A 131 -15.69 -1.00 16.33
C GLN A 131 -14.48 -0.99 15.41
N MET A 132 -14.28 -2.05 14.61
CA MET A 132 -13.22 -2.09 13.60
C MET A 132 -13.36 -0.95 12.59
N GLU A 133 -14.58 -0.74 12.05
CA GLU A 133 -14.87 0.35 11.11
C GLU A 133 -14.70 1.74 11.74
N LEU A 134 -15.01 1.90 13.03
CA LEU A 134 -14.77 3.15 13.76
C LEU A 134 -13.27 3.48 13.83
N VAL A 135 -12.44 2.49 14.16
CA VAL A 135 -10.98 2.65 14.19
C VAL A 135 -10.45 2.92 12.79
N ALA A 136 -10.85 2.11 11.79
CA ALA A 136 -10.44 2.29 10.40
C ALA A 136 -10.82 3.67 9.87
N GLY A 137 -12.06 4.12 10.09
CA GLY A 137 -12.52 5.46 9.69
C GLY A 137 -11.75 6.58 10.38
N ARG A 138 -11.39 6.42 11.65
CA ARG A 138 -10.56 7.41 12.36
C ARG A 138 -9.14 7.45 11.79
N VAL A 139 -8.52 6.31 11.54
CA VAL A 139 -7.18 6.21 10.93
C VAL A 139 -7.19 6.85 9.54
N SER A 140 -8.17 6.54 8.71
CA SER A 140 -8.33 7.15 7.38
C SER A 140 -8.50 8.67 7.47
N SER A 141 -9.31 9.16 8.42
CA SER A 141 -9.49 10.59 8.64
C SER A 141 -8.22 11.31 9.10
N VAL A 142 -7.41 10.68 9.96
CA VAL A 142 -6.14 11.28 10.44
C VAL A 142 -5.09 11.30 9.33
N ASN A 143 -5.07 10.27 8.48
CA ASN A 143 -4.14 10.15 7.36
C ASN A 143 -4.64 10.81 6.06
N GLU A 144 -5.77 11.53 6.10
CA GLU A 144 -6.38 12.17 4.93
C GLU A 144 -6.61 11.21 3.74
N CYS A 145 -6.87 9.93 4.04
CA CYS A 145 -7.11 8.89 3.04
C CYS A 145 -8.58 8.89 2.61
N PHE A 146 -8.90 9.72 1.62
CA PHE A 146 -10.24 9.87 1.05
C PHE A 146 -10.35 9.20 -0.33
N TYR A 147 -11.56 8.80 -0.71
CA TYR A 147 -11.89 8.18 -2.01
C TYR A 147 -12.69 9.13 -2.89
#